data_AF-A0A420DP10-F1
#
_entry.id   AF-A0A420DP10-F1
#
_cell.length_a   1.000
_cell.length_b   1.000
_cell.length_c   1.000
_cell.angle_alpha   90.00
_cell.angle_beta   90.00
_cell.angle_gamma   90.00
#
_symmetry.space_group_name_H-M   'P 1'
#
loop_
_entity.id
_entity.type
_entity.pdbx_description
1 polymer ?
#
loop_
_entity_poly.entity_id
_entity_poly.type
_entity_poly.pdbx_seq_one_letter_code
_entity_poly.pdbx_strand_id
1 'polypeptide(L)' 'MKKRACANSATLPDASSQVIRDMILIALDATEAPDLSERNRLEAHSALTEAMILIEGGSQ' A
#
# COMPACT_ATOMS: atom_id res chain seq x y z
N MET A 1 22.32 25.19 -20.11
CA MET A 1 21.81 25.02 -18.74
C MET A 1 20.62 24.04 -18.77
N LYS A 2 20.82 22.78 -18.39
CA LYS A 2 19.74 21.76 -18.34
C LYS A 2 19.13 21.76 -16.94
N LYS A 3 17.89 22.26 -16.80
CA LYS A 3 17.14 22.21 -15.55
C LYS A 3 16.80 20.74 -15.25
N ARG A 4 17.31 20.23 -14.13
CA ARG A 4 16.93 18.93 -13.59
C ARG A 4 15.48 19.03 -13.13
N ALA A 5 14.56 18.38 -13.84
CA ALA A 5 13.21 18.18 -13.35
C ALA A 5 13.29 17.25 -12.14
N CYS A 6 13.18 17.81 -10.93
CA CYS A 6 12.93 17.03 -9.73
C CYS A 6 11.46 16.56 -9.77
N ALA A 7 11.18 15.50 -10.54
CA ALA A 7 9.92 14.80 -10.49
C ALA A 7 9.96 13.78 -9.34
N ASN A 8 9.85 14.26 -8.10
CA ASN A 8 9.71 13.41 -6.91
C ASN A 8 8.24 13.11 -6.55
N SER A 9 7.30 13.35 -7.47
CA SER A 9 5.96 12.77 -7.39
C SER A 9 5.97 11.49 -8.22
N ALA A 10 6.43 10.39 -7.63
CA ALA A 10 6.23 9.06 -8.20
C ALA A 10 4.74 8.68 -8.09
N THR A 11 3.88 9.41 -8.79
CA THR A 11 2.52 8.97 -9.09
C THR A 11 2.69 7.75 -9.98
N LEU A 12 2.49 6.58 -9.40
CA LEU A 12 2.36 5.36 -10.16
C LEU A 12 1.25 5.54 -11.20
N PRO A 13 1.40 5.02 -12.43
CA PRO A 13 0.29 4.98 -13.38
C PRO A 13 -0.95 4.37 -12.71
N ASP A 14 -2.15 4.87 -13.00
CA ASP A 14 -3.39 4.41 -12.35
C ASP A 14 -3.56 2.89 -12.37
N ALA A 15 -3.17 2.23 -13.46
CA ALA A 15 -3.19 0.78 -13.59
C ALA A 15 -2.24 0.09 -12.58
N SER A 16 -1.07 0.68 -12.31
CA SER A 16 -0.14 0.18 -11.30
C SER A 16 -0.67 0.39 -9.88
N SER A 17 -1.35 1.51 -9.61
CA SER A 17 -1.99 1.76 -8.30
C SER A 17 -3.12 0.78 -8.02
N GLN A 18 -3.92 0.43 -9.05
CA GLN A 18 -4.97 -0.59 -8.94
C GLN A 18 -4.39 -1.97 -8.62
N VAL A 19 -3.33 -2.39 -9.32
CA VAL A 19 -2.66 -3.67 -9.06
C VAL A 19 -2.12 -3.74 -7.63
N ILE A 20 -1.50 -2.67 -7.13
CA ILE A 20 -0.97 -2.66 -5.76
C ILE A 20 -2.11 -2.68 -4.74
N ARG A 21 -3.20 -1.96 -4.99
CA ARG A 21 -4.41 -2.03 -4.14
C ARG A 21 -4.94 -3.46 -4.05
N ASP A 22 -5.10 -4.14 -5.20
CA ASP A 22 -5.59 -5.51 -5.24
C ASP A 22 -4.66 -6.47 -4.48
N MET A 23 -3.34 -6.31 -4.64
CA MET A 23 -2.36 -7.10 -3.88
C MET A 23 -2.46 -6.86 -2.37
N ILE A 24 -2.72 -5.63 -1.92
CA ILE A 24 -2.88 -5.31 -0.51
C ILE A 24 -4.18 -5.92 0.06
N LEU A 25 -5.28 -5.88 -0.69
CA LEU A 25 -6.53 -6.53 -0.28
C LEU A 25 -6.35 -8.04 -0.10
N ILE A 26 -5.66 -8.71 -1.05
CA ILE A 26 -5.32 -10.13 -0.93
C ILE A 26 -4.45 -10.39 0.32
N ALA A 27 -3.49 -9.51 0.59
CA ALA A 27 -2.63 -9.63 1.75
C ALA A 27 -3.40 -9.45 3.07
N LEU A 28 -4.36 -8.52 3.12
CA LEU A 28 -5.24 -8.31 4.28
C LEU A 28 -6.06 -9.56 4.57
N ASP A 29 -6.68 -10.17 3.56
CA ASP A 29 -7.40 -11.45 3.73
C ASP A 29 -6.47 -12.55 4.27
N ALA A 30 -5.22 -12.60 3.77
CA ALA A 30 -4.24 -13.55 4.26
C ALA A 30 -3.83 -13.31 5.73
N THR A 31 -3.94 -12.07 6.23
CA THR A 31 -3.69 -11.80 7.66
C THR A 31 -4.77 -12.34 8.58
N GLU A 32 -5.97 -12.67 8.07
CA GLU A 32 -7.02 -13.30 8.86
C GLU A 32 -6.83 -14.82 9.01
N ALA A 33 -5.86 -15.39 8.30
CA ALA A 33 -5.57 -16.81 8.35
C ALA A 33 -5.09 -17.24 9.75
N PRO A 34 -5.48 -18.46 10.21
CA PRO A 34 -5.22 -18.93 11.56
C PRO A 34 -3.76 -19.36 11.81
N ASP A 35 -2.92 -19.37 10.76
CA ASP A 35 -1.52 -19.77 10.79
C ASP A 35 -0.58 -18.65 11.30
N LEU A 36 -1.07 -17.41 11.36
CA LEU A 36 -0.35 -16.27 11.93
C LEU A 36 -0.63 -16.12 13.43
N SER A 37 0.42 -15.80 14.19
CA SER A 37 0.26 -15.36 15.58
C SER A 37 -0.55 -14.08 15.64
N GLU A 38 -1.33 -13.89 16.71
CA GLU A 38 -2.18 -12.70 16.89
C GLU A 38 -1.40 -11.40 16.69
N ARG A 39 -0.18 -11.33 17.25
CA ARG A 39 0.72 -10.18 17.09
C ARG A 39 1.07 -9.91 15.63
N ASN A 40 1.45 -10.95 14.88
CA ASN A 40 1.84 -10.79 13.48
C ASN A 40 0.64 -10.37 12.62
N ARG A 41 -0.57 -10.87 12.92
CA ARG A 41 -1.80 -10.43 12.25
C ARG A 41 -2.05 -8.93 12.46
N LEU A 42 -1.96 -8.46 13.70
CA LEU A 42 -2.18 -7.05 14.04
C LEU A 42 -1.13 -6.14 13.39
N GLU A 43 0.15 -6.50 13.47
CA GLU A 43 1.23 -5.71 12.86
C GLU A 43 1.10 -5.66 11.32
N ALA A 44 0.81 -6.80 10.67
CA ALA A 44 0.62 -6.86 9.23
C ALA A 44 -0.64 -6.10 8.78
N HIS A 45 -1.77 -6.26 9.49
CA HIS A 45 -3.01 -5.54 9.21
C HIS A 45 -2.82 -4.01 9.31
N SER A 46 -2.12 -3.53 10.35
CA SER A 46 -1.80 -2.10 10.51
C SER A 46 -0.98 -1.59 9.33
N ALA A 47 0.11 -2.28 8.98
CA ALA A 47 1.01 -1.87 7.91
C ALA A 47 0.32 -1.86 6.53
N LEU A 48 -0.53 -2.85 6.25
CA LEU A 48 -1.29 -2.93 5.01
C LEU A 48 -2.37 -1.84 4.91
N THR A 49 -3.05 -1.54 6.01
CA THR A 49 -4.04 -0.44 6.07
C THR A 49 -3.37 0.91 5.82
N GLU A 50 -2.20 1.16 6.43
CA GLU A 50 -1.42 2.37 6.17
C GLU A 50 -0.99 2.48 4.70
N ALA A 51 -0.57 1.37 4.09
CA ALA A 51 -0.22 1.34 2.67
C ALA A 51 -1.43 1.69 1.77
N MET A 52 -2.64 1.24 2.10
CA MET A 52 -3.86 1.63 1.37
C MET A 52 -4.12 3.14 1.45
N ILE A 53 -4.00 3.73 2.64
CA ILE A 53 -4.20 5.18 2.84
C ILE A 53 -3.22 5.98 1.97
N LEU A 54 -1.97 5.54 1.87
CA LEU A 54 -0.95 6.19 1.05
C LEU A 54 -1.25 6.10 -0.45
N ILE A 55 -1.78 4.96 -0.92
CA ILE A 55 -2.10 4.74 -2.34
C ILE A 55 -3.37 5.49 -2.76
N GLU A 56 -4.36 5.59 -1.86
CA GLU A 56 -5.59 6.35 -2.11
C GLU A 56 -5.38 7.87 -2.03
N GLY A 57 -4.13 8.31 -1.80
CA GLY A 57 -3.75 9.71 -1.83
C GLY A 57 -4.14 10.46 -0.58
N GLY A 58 -4.26 9.76 0.57
CA GLY A 58 -4.43 10.33 1.90
C GLY A 58 -5.29 11.58 1.90
N SER A 59 -6.62 11.40 1.79
CA SER A 59 -7.53 12.54 1.89
C SER A 59 -7.35 13.17 3.27
N GLN A 60 -6.61 14.28 3.31
CA GLN A 60 -6.81 15.33 4.29
C GLN A 60 -8.16 16.01 4.04
#